data_AF-A0AA97A6P8-F1
#
_entry.id   AF-A0AA97A6P8-F1
#
_cell.length_a   1.000
_cell.length_b   1.000
_cell.length_c   1.000
_cell.angle_alpha   90.00
_cell.angle_beta   90.00
_cell.angle_gamma   90.00
#
_symmetry.space_group_name_H-M   'P 1'
#
loop_
_entity.id
_entity.type
_entity.pdbx_description
1 polymer ?
#
loop_
_entity_poly.entity_id
_entity_poly.type
_entity_poly.pdbx_seq_one_letter_code
_entity_poly.pdbx_strand_id
1 'polypeptide(L)'
;MPIAVDIDVMLARRKMSVGELAERVGITPANLAVLKNGRAKAVRFTTLAALCEVLECQPGDLLRWESDHPAATGEPADTDGPRATDDRTETDGSTAGVRS
;
A
#
# COMPACT_ATOMS: atom_id res chain seq x y z
N MET A 1 9.20 -9.65 -12.33
CA MET A 1 7.90 -10.26 -11.94
C MET A 1 7.18 -9.24 -11.09
N PRO A 2 5.85 -9.12 -11.18
CA PRO A 2 5.14 -8.05 -10.50
C PRO A 2 4.92 -8.29 -9.00
N ILE A 3 5.42 -9.39 -8.42
CA ILE A 3 5.28 -9.71 -6.99
C ILE A 3 6.66 -9.95 -6.40
N ALA A 4 7.06 -9.11 -5.44
CA ALA A 4 8.23 -9.28 -4.60
C ALA A 4 7.85 -9.85 -3.23
N VAL A 5 8.81 -10.53 -2.59
CA VAL A 5 8.60 -11.23 -1.33
C VAL A 5 9.63 -10.77 -0.29
N ASP A 6 9.21 -10.00 0.72
CA ASP A 6 10.09 -9.30 1.67
C ASP A 6 10.47 -10.12 2.92
N ILE A 7 10.84 -11.39 2.73
CA ILE A 7 11.23 -12.26 3.85
C ILE A 7 12.47 -11.72 4.57
N ASP A 8 13.43 -11.13 3.85
CA ASP A 8 14.67 -10.60 4.44
C ASP A 8 14.41 -9.46 5.44
N VAL A 9 13.39 -8.62 5.18
CA VAL A 9 12.97 -7.55 6.10
C VAL A 9 12.46 -8.15 7.40
N MET A 10 11.64 -9.21 7.31
CA MET A 10 11.08 -9.89 8.47
C MET A 10 12.14 -10.65 9.27
N LEU A 11 13.12 -11.28 8.61
CA LEU A 11 14.25 -11.94 9.26
C LEU A 11 15.09 -10.93 10.06
N ALA A 12 15.40 -9.77 9.47
CA ALA A 12 16.17 -8.72 10.15
C ALA A 12 15.43 -8.17 11.37
N ARG A 13 14.12 -7.91 11.25
CA ARG A 13 13.28 -7.44 12.38
C ARG A 13 13.28 -8.42 13.55
N ARG A 14 13.33 -9.72 13.27
CA ARG A 14 13.26 -10.80 14.28
C ARG A 14 14.61 -11.36 14.71
N LYS A 15 15.72 -10.85 14.15
CA LYS A 15 17.09 -11.38 14.37
C LYS A 15 17.18 -12.90 14.14
N MET A 16 16.43 -13.40 13.15
CA MET A 16 16.32 -14.83 12.84
C MET A 16 17.19 -15.17 11.61
N SER A 17 17.79 -16.36 11.61
CA SER A 17 18.55 -16.84 10.46
C SER A 17 17.64 -17.50 9.41
N VAL A 18 18.10 -17.55 8.14
CA VAL A 18 17.40 -18.25 7.06
C VAL A 18 17.25 -19.75 7.36
N GLY A 19 18.29 -20.37 7.92
CA GLY A 19 18.26 -21.80 8.28
C GLY A 19 17.20 -22.10 9.33
N GLU A 20 17.17 -21.30 10.39
CA GLU A 20 16.19 -21.42 11.46
C GLU A 20 14.75 -21.23 10.96
N LEU A 21 14.50 -20.24 10.09
CA LEU A 21 13.18 -20.06 9.49
C LEU A 21 12.77 -21.26 8.63
N ALA A 22 13.70 -21.81 7.84
CA ALA A 22 13.43 -22.96 6.99
C ALA A 22 13.02 -24.19 7.81
N GLU A 23 13.73 -24.45 8.91
CA GLU A 23 13.41 -25.52 9.86
C GLU A 23 12.03 -25.33 10.49
N ARG A 24 11.74 -24.13 11.03
CA ARG A 24 10.45 -23.84 11.68
C ARG A 24 9.25 -23.92 10.73
N VAL A 25 9.42 -23.50 9.48
CA VAL A 25 8.37 -23.54 8.45
C VAL A 25 8.21 -24.93 7.82
N GLY A 26 9.20 -25.82 7.99
CA GLY A 26 9.19 -27.15 7.42
C GLY A 26 9.46 -27.18 5.90
N ILE A 27 10.30 -26.26 5.40
CA ILE A 27 10.73 -26.21 3.99
C ILE A 27 12.24 -26.28 3.88
N THR A 28 12.74 -26.66 2.71
CA THR A 28 14.20 -26.69 2.50
C THR A 28 14.78 -25.28 2.44
N PRO A 29 16.03 -25.07 2.90
CA PRO A 29 16.72 -23.79 2.74
C PRO A 29 16.78 -23.31 1.28
N ALA A 30 16.86 -24.26 0.33
CA ALA A 30 16.80 -23.96 -1.09
C ALA A 30 15.44 -23.35 -1.52
N ASN A 31 14.31 -23.90 -1.04
CA ASN A 31 12.99 -23.37 -1.33
C ASN A 31 12.79 -21.97 -0.71
N LEU A 32 13.26 -21.78 0.54
CA LEU A 32 13.24 -20.48 1.20
C LEU A 32 14.10 -19.44 0.45
N ALA A 33 15.28 -19.83 -0.04
CA ALA A 33 16.14 -18.97 -0.84
C ALA A 33 15.52 -18.60 -2.20
N VAL A 34 14.70 -19.48 -2.80
CA VAL A 34 13.96 -19.15 -4.03
C VAL A 34 12.88 -18.10 -3.74
N LEU A 35 12.17 -18.22 -2.62
CA LEU A 35 11.16 -17.25 -2.17
C LEU A 35 11.80 -15.88 -1.86
N LYS A 36 12.80 -15.83 -0.98
CA LYS A 36 13.38 -14.56 -0.52
C LYS A 36 14.02 -13.73 -1.65
N ASN A 37 14.62 -14.41 -2.63
CA ASN A 37 15.33 -13.75 -3.72
C ASN A 37 14.40 -13.41 -4.91
N GLY A 38 13.08 -13.50 -4.74
CA GLY A 38 12.10 -13.16 -5.78
C GLY A 38 12.15 -14.07 -7.01
N ARG A 39 12.69 -15.30 -6.88
CA ARG A 39 12.79 -16.28 -7.98
C ARG A 39 11.63 -17.27 -8.00
N ALA A 40 10.75 -17.22 -7.00
CA ALA A 40 9.59 -18.09 -6.90
C ALA A 40 8.52 -17.73 -7.93
N LYS A 41 8.01 -18.73 -8.66
CA LYS A 41 6.88 -18.56 -9.58
C LYS A 41 5.51 -18.66 -8.89
N ALA A 42 5.47 -19.33 -7.75
CA ALA A 42 4.27 -19.56 -6.96
C ALA A 42 4.65 -19.84 -5.50
N VAL A 43 3.72 -19.59 -4.59
CA VAL A 43 3.78 -19.99 -3.18
C VAL A 43 2.47 -20.67 -2.81
N ARG A 44 2.54 -21.78 -2.08
CA ARG A 44 1.32 -22.43 -1.55
C ARG A 44 0.82 -21.63 -0.35
N PHE A 45 -0.49 -21.49 -0.20
CA PHE A 45 -1.06 -20.81 0.98
C PHE A 45 -0.65 -21.47 2.29
N THR A 46 -0.47 -22.79 2.32
CA THR A 46 0.04 -23.48 3.51
C THR A 46 1.45 -23.02 3.90
N THR A 47 2.34 -22.82 2.93
CA THR A 47 3.67 -22.28 3.16
C THR A 47 3.60 -20.80 3.58
N LEU A 48 2.73 -20.02 2.95
CA LEU A 48 2.54 -18.61 3.31
C LEU A 48 2.00 -18.46 4.74
N ALA A 49 1.03 -19.29 5.13
CA ALA A 49 0.48 -19.31 6.48
C ALA A 49 1.54 -19.69 7.52
N ALA A 50 2.33 -20.73 7.27
CA ALA A 50 3.42 -21.13 8.17
C ALA A 50 4.50 -20.04 8.30
N LEU A 51 4.82 -19.34 7.21
CA LEU A 51 5.70 -18.16 7.27
C LEU A 51 5.10 -17.07 8.15
N CYS A 52 3.81 -16.76 7.99
CA CYS A 52 3.12 -15.74 8.77
C CYS A 52 3.06 -16.09 10.26
N GLU A 53 2.89 -17.36 10.60
CA GLU A 53 2.87 -17.85 11.98
C GLU A 53 4.24 -17.73 12.65
N VAL A 54 5.30 -18.23 11.99
CA VAL A 54 6.67 -18.16 12.54
C VAL A 54 7.19 -16.72 12.60
N LEU A 55 6.85 -15.91 11.59
CA LEU A 55 7.25 -14.52 11.50
C LEU A 55 6.20 -13.56 12.08
N GLU A 56 5.22 -14.06 12.84
CA GLU A 56 4.09 -13.33 13.46
C GLU A 56 3.70 -12.06 12.67
N CYS A 57 3.34 -12.24 11.40
CA CYS A 57 3.07 -11.15 10.47
C CYS A 57 1.85 -11.47 9.61
N GLN A 58 1.38 -10.48 8.86
CA GLN A 58 0.31 -10.67 7.88
C GLN A 58 0.90 -10.96 6.49
N PRO A 59 0.15 -11.63 5.60
CA PRO A 59 0.58 -11.85 4.22
C PRO A 59 0.97 -10.56 3.48
N GLY A 60 0.31 -9.44 3.80
CA GLY A 60 0.62 -8.12 3.23
C GLY A 60 1.98 -7.55 3.67
N ASP A 61 2.56 -8.05 4.77
CA ASP A 61 3.91 -7.69 5.19
C ASP A 61 4.99 -8.43 4.38
N LEU A 62 4.61 -9.53 3.73
CA LEU A 62 5.52 -10.38 2.95
C LEU A 62 5.38 -10.14 1.45
N LEU A 63 4.18 -9.86 0.94
CA LEU A 63 3.91 -9.79 -0.49
C LEU A 63 3.71 -8.34 -0.93
N ARG A 64 4.61 -7.85 -1.78
CA ARG A 64 4.51 -6.53 -2.41
C ARG A 64 4.28 -6.67 -3.90
N TRP A 65 3.32 -5.91 -4.43
CA TRP A 65 3.17 -5.75 -5.86
C TRP A 65 4.10 -4.65 -6.39
N GLU A 66 4.88 -4.97 -7.41
CA GLU A 66 5.79 -4.08 -8.12
C GLU A 66 5.30 -3.95 -9.57
N SER A 67 4.47 -2.94 -9.85
CA SER A 67 4.20 -2.55 -11.24
C SER A 67 5.48 -2.07 -11.91
N ASP A 68 5.71 -2.52 -13.14
CA ASP A 68 6.73 -1.95 -14.05
C ASP A 68 6.35 -0.55 -14.57
N HIS A 69 5.35 0.07 -13.96
CA HIS A 69 4.98 1.45 -14.24
C HIS A 69 5.51 2.28 -13.07
N PRO A 70 6.38 3.29 -13.30
CA PRO A 70 6.57 4.31 -12.28
C PRO A 70 5.18 4.84 -11.99
N ALA A 71 4.68 4.55 -10.78
CA ALA A 71 3.49 5.19 -10.29
C ALA A 71 3.72 6.69 -10.50
N ALA A 72 2.86 7.32 -11.30
CA ALA A 72 2.81 8.76 -11.37
C ALA A 72 2.81 9.24 -9.91
N THR A 73 3.90 9.92 -9.54
CA THR A 73 4.07 10.56 -8.25
C THR A 73 2.74 11.20 -7.88
N GLY A 74 2.21 10.82 -6.72
CA GLY A 74 0.90 11.28 -6.26
C GLY A 74 0.78 12.78 -6.44
N GLU A 75 -0.17 13.18 -7.28
CA GLU A 75 -0.66 14.55 -7.31
C GLU A 75 -1.23 14.79 -5.89
N PRO A 76 -0.74 15.78 -5.13
CA PRO A 76 -1.39 16.13 -3.90
C PRO A 76 -2.82 16.52 -4.26
N ALA A 77 -3.80 15.87 -3.63
CA ALA A 77 -5.19 16.25 -3.74
C ALA A 77 -5.34 17.64 -3.09
N ASP A 78 -5.07 18.69 -3.86
CA ASP A 78 -5.49 20.06 -3.56
C ASP A 78 -7.02 20.07 -3.57
N THR A 79 -7.58 19.71 -2.42
CA THR A 79 -8.99 19.93 -2.12
C THR A 79 -9.11 21.38 -1.66
N ASP A 80 -8.95 22.31 -2.58
CA ASP A 80 -9.20 23.73 -2.31
C ASP A 80 -10.66 24.03 -2.66
N GLY A 81 -11.51 23.95 -1.64
CA GLY A 81 -12.78 24.68 -1.60
C GLY A 81 -12.64 25.85 -0.62
N PRO A 82 -13.40 26.95 -0.74
CA PRO A 82 -14.74 26.97 -1.32
C PRO A 82 -14.93 27.96 -2.47
N ARG A 83 -15.86 27.60 -3.34
CA ARG A 83 -16.45 28.43 -4.40
C ARG A 83 -17.15 29.64 -3.76
N ALA A 84 -16.49 30.78 -3.75
CA ALA A 84 -17.14 32.07 -3.50
C ALA A 84 -18.06 32.35 -4.69
N THR A 85 -19.38 32.25 -4.47
CA THR A 85 -20.37 32.83 -5.37
C THR A 85 -20.44 34.31 -4.99
N ASP A 86 -19.85 35.17 -5.82
CA ASP A 86 -19.99 36.62 -5.65
C ASP A 86 -21.39 36.99 -6.17
N ASP A 87 -22.35 36.94 -5.25
CA ASP A 87 -23.67 37.51 -5.35
C ASP A 87 -23.53 39.03 -5.25
N ARG A 88 -23.39 39.71 -6.40
CA ARG A 88 -23.46 41.18 -6.45
C ARG A 88 -24.26 41.70 -7.66
N THR A 89 -25.53 41.95 -7.33
CA THR A 89 -26.30 43.18 -7.63
C THR A 89 -26.66 43.48 -9.10
N GLU A 90 -27.86 43.03 -9.48
CA GLU A 90 -28.75 43.77 -10.37
C GLU A 90 -30.03 44.13 -9.60
N THR A 91 -30.16 45.39 -9.15
CA THR A 91 -31.47 46.05 -9.10
C THR A 91 -31.26 47.56 -9.18
N ASP A 92 -31.13 48.03 -10.40
CA ASP A 92 -31.37 49.43 -10.74
C ASP A 92 -32.86 49.54 -11.10
N GLY A 93 -33.64 50.34 -10.38
CA GLY A 93 -35.04 50.57 -10.76
C GLY A 93 -36.02 51.02 -9.67
N SER A 94 -36.23 52.33 -9.65
CA SER A 94 -37.58 52.92 -9.73
C SER A 94 -38.42 53.10 -8.44
N THR A 95 -38.46 54.37 -8.03
CA THR A 95 -39.69 55.18 -7.84
C THR A 95 -40.67 54.83 -6.72
N ALA A 96 -40.79 55.73 -5.73
CA ALA A 96 -42.03 56.43 -5.34
C ALA A 96 -42.01 56.84 -3.84
N GLY A 97 -41.53 58.05 -3.55
CA GLY A 97 -41.73 58.71 -2.26
C GLY A 97 -42.97 59.62 -2.33
N VAL A 98 -44.15 59.07 -2.03
CA VAL A 98 -45.38 59.81 -1.74
C VAL A 98 -45.40 60.14 -0.25
N ARG A 99 -45.40 61.43 0.12
CA ARG A 99 -45.90 62.00 1.39
C ARG A 99 -46.37 63.42 1.06
N SER A 100 -47.69 63.66 0.99
CA SER A 100 -48.55 64.21 2.07
C SER A 100 -48.16 65.63 2.46
#